data_AF-A0A920M633-F1
#
_entry.id   AF-A0A920M633-F1
#
_cell.length_a   1.000
_cell.length_b   1.000
_cell.length_c   1.000
_cell.angle_alpha   90.00
_cell.angle_beta   90.00
_cell.angle_gamma   90.00
#
_symmetry.space_group_name_H-M   'P 1'
#
loop_
_entity.id
_entity.type
_entity.pdbx_description
1 polymer ?
#
loop_
_entity_poly.entity_id
_entity_poly.type
_entity_poly.pdbx_seq_one_letter_code
_entity_poly.pdbx_strand_id
1 'polypeptide(L)'
;MSQEAGDAVLELERMGVIFSRGDDGKLGTRRFGGQKVARTFFVGAITGSALLHVLYEQSLKMGLQVYEEWFVTSLIKHDGRLKESWLLILKQENWNL
;
A
#
# COMPACT_ATOMS: atom_id res chain seq x y z
N MET A 1 14.17 2.30 -7.11
CA MET A 1 13.07 1.32 -6.93
C MET A 1 13.54 -0.13 -6.78
N SER A 2 14.38 -0.68 -7.67
CA SER A 2 14.80 -2.09 -7.57
C SER A 2 15.82 -2.37 -6.46
N GLN A 3 16.57 -1.36 -6.02
CA GLN A 3 17.57 -1.51 -4.94
C GLN A 3 16.89 -1.60 -3.58
N GLU A 4 15.82 -0.81 -3.39
CA GLU A 4 15.05 -0.68 -2.16
C GLU A 4 14.00 -1.81 -2.01
N ALA A 5 13.73 -2.56 -3.07
CA ALA A 5 12.67 -3.57 -3.09
C ALA A 5 12.88 -4.70 -2.08
N GLY A 6 14.15 -5.09 -1.83
CA GLY A 6 14.47 -6.11 -0.84
C GLY A 6 14.11 -5.66 0.58
N ASP A 7 14.54 -4.45 0.94
CA ASP A 7 14.28 -3.85 2.24
C ASP A 7 12.77 -3.62 2.46
N ALA A 8 12.07 -3.15 1.43
CA ALA A 8 10.62 -2.95 1.48
C ALA A 8 9.85 -4.27 1.74
N VAL A 9 10.26 -5.38 1.14
CA VAL A 9 9.64 -6.70 1.40
C VAL A 9 9.86 -7.13 2.85
N LEU A 10 11.07 -6.95 3.37
CA LEU A 10 11.39 -7.28 4.76
C LEU A 10 10.66 -6.38 5.76
N GLU A 11 10.48 -5.10 5.43
CA GLU A 11 9.70 -4.17 6.23
C GLU A 11 8.23 -4.61 6.29
N LEU A 12 7.63 -4.95 5.14
CA LEU A 12 6.25 -5.46 5.06
C LEU A 12 6.06 -6.75 5.88
N GLU A 13 7.03 -7.66 5.83
CA GLU A 13 7.01 -8.87 6.66
C GLU A 13 7.02 -8.52 8.16
N ARG A 14 7.87 -7.57 8.59
CA ARG A 14 7.91 -7.09 9.98
C ARG A 14 6.65 -6.35 10.41
N MET A 15 6.00 -5.64 9.49
CA MET A 15 4.71 -4.98 9.72
C MET A 15 3.56 -5.98 9.91
N GLY A 16 3.74 -7.24 9.49
CA GLY A 16 2.78 -8.33 9.72
C GLY A 16 2.28 -9.02 8.45
N VAL A 17 2.85 -8.72 7.27
CA VAL A 17 2.46 -9.43 6.04
C VAL A 17 2.96 -10.87 6.08
N ILE A 18 2.02 -11.82 6.02
CA ILE A 18 2.31 -13.25 6.10
C ILE A 18 2.63 -13.77 4.70
N PHE A 19 3.82 -13.44 4.19
CA PHE A 19 4.31 -13.98 2.93
C PHE A 19 4.39 -15.50 2.96
N SER A 20 4.10 -16.11 1.81
CA SER A 20 4.25 -17.56 1.61
C SER A 20 5.69 -17.98 1.86
N ARG A 21 5.87 -19.18 2.44
CA ARG A 21 7.17 -19.75 2.76
C ARG A 21 7.57 -20.82 1.74
N GLY A 22 8.87 -20.94 1.51
CA GLY A 22 9.45 -22.13 0.86
C GLY A 22 9.62 -23.28 1.85
N ASP A 23 10.03 -24.44 1.34
CA ASP A 23 10.27 -25.64 2.15
C ASP A 23 11.39 -25.44 3.19
N ASP A 24 12.30 -24.49 2.94
CA ASP A 24 13.37 -24.08 3.84
C ASP A 24 12.93 -23.08 4.92
N GLY A 25 11.63 -22.74 4.97
CA GLY A 25 11.07 -21.77 5.90
C GLY A 25 11.38 -20.31 5.57
N LYS A 26 12.13 -20.03 4.49
CA LYS A 26 12.40 -18.66 4.04
C LYS A 26 11.23 -18.13 3.22
N LEU A 27 11.28 -16.83 2.91
CA LEU A 27 10.31 -16.20 2.03
C LEU A 27 10.29 -16.89 0.66
N GLY A 28 9.13 -17.41 0.29
CA GLY A 28 8.90 -18.05 -0.99
C GLY A 28 8.76 -17.04 -2.13
N THR A 29 9.31 -17.37 -3.29
CA THR A 29 9.18 -16.56 -4.50
C THR A 29 8.59 -17.38 -5.65
N ARG A 30 7.96 -16.69 -6.59
CA ARG A 30 7.51 -17.27 -7.86
C ARG A 30 7.97 -16.45 -9.05
N ARG A 31 7.93 -17.05 -10.24
CA ARG A 31 8.11 -16.35 -11.51
C ARG A 31 6.83 -15.59 -11.83
N PHE A 32 6.98 -14.35 -12.27
CA PHE A 32 5.87 -13.52 -12.73
C PHE A 32 6.38 -12.58 -13.83
N GLY A 33 5.53 -12.27 -14.82
CA GLY A 33 5.83 -11.25 -15.84
C GLY A 33 7.17 -11.39 -16.56
N GLY A 34 7.47 -12.55 -17.15
CA GLY A 34 8.66 -12.74 -17.99
C GLY A 34 10.01 -12.79 -17.24
N GLN A 35 10.01 -12.87 -15.91
CA GLN A 35 11.24 -12.93 -15.12
C GLN A 35 12.03 -14.23 -15.36
N LYS A 36 13.33 -14.09 -15.67
CA LYS A 36 14.29 -15.21 -15.76
C LYS A 36 14.63 -15.85 -14.42
N VAL A 37 14.47 -15.13 -13.31
CA VAL A 37 14.71 -15.62 -11.94
C VAL A 37 13.47 -15.34 -11.11
N ALA A 38 13.05 -16.31 -10.27
CA ALA A 38 11.92 -16.13 -9.38
C ALA A 38 12.27 -15.10 -8.29
N ARG A 39 11.57 -13.96 -8.31
CA ARG A 39 11.78 -12.86 -7.35
C ARG A 39 10.49 -12.16 -6.94
N THR A 40 9.34 -12.76 -7.24
CA THR A 40 8.04 -12.20 -6.86
C THR A 40 7.59 -12.88 -5.57
N PHE A 41 7.61 -12.14 -4.46
CA PHE A 41 7.04 -12.55 -3.18
C PHE A 41 5.52 -12.43 -3.21
N PHE A 42 4.82 -13.33 -2.52
CA PHE A 42 3.36 -13.46 -2.64
C PHE A 42 2.71 -13.97 -1.36
N VAL A 43 1.41 -13.75 -1.25
CA VAL A 43 0.51 -14.37 -0.26
C VAL A 43 -0.57 -15.11 -1.04
N GLY A 44 -0.32 -16.38 -1.37
CA GLY A 44 -1.21 -17.18 -2.21
C GLY A 44 -1.68 -16.43 -3.47
N ALA A 45 -3.00 -16.25 -3.60
CA ALA A 45 -3.64 -15.48 -4.68
C ALA A 45 -4.10 -14.07 -4.24
N ILE A 46 -3.86 -13.66 -2.99
CA ILE A 46 -4.45 -12.47 -2.37
C ILE A 46 -3.41 -11.44 -1.92
N THR A 47 -2.21 -11.47 -2.49
CA THR A 47 -1.09 -10.59 -2.11
C THR A 47 -1.50 -9.12 -1.96
N GLY A 48 -2.27 -8.57 -2.91
CA GLY A 48 -2.72 -7.18 -2.83
C GLY A 48 -3.62 -6.89 -1.63
N SER A 49 -4.59 -7.77 -1.35
CA SER A 49 -5.48 -7.64 -0.19
C SER A 49 -4.71 -7.76 1.13
N ALA A 50 -3.79 -8.73 1.22
CA ALA A 50 -2.95 -8.89 2.41
C ALA A 50 -2.09 -7.65 2.70
N LEU A 51 -1.46 -7.08 1.67
CA LEU A 51 -0.69 -5.84 1.80
C LEU A 51 -1.57 -4.67 2.24
N LEU A 52 -2.74 -4.49 1.61
CA LEU A 52 -3.66 -3.41 1.91
C LEU A 52 -4.15 -3.47 3.36
N HIS A 53 -4.57 -4.65 3.83
CA HIS A 53 -5.02 -4.82 5.21
C HIS A 53 -3.94 -4.46 6.22
N VAL A 54 -2.72 -4.99 6.05
CA VAL A 54 -1.62 -4.71 6.98
C VAL A 54 -1.26 -3.23 6.98
N LEU A 55 -1.15 -2.58 5.81
CA LEU A 55 -0.82 -1.16 5.74
C LEU A 55 -1.91 -0.26 6.35
N TYR A 56 -3.18 -0.61 6.14
CA TYR A 56 -4.31 0.10 6.76
C TYR A 56 -4.28 -0.05 8.29
N GLU A 57 -4.06 -1.25 8.81
CA GLU A 57 -3.91 -1.48 10.25
C GLU A 57 -2.72 -0.72 10.84
N GLN A 58 -1.57 -0.69 10.16
CA GLN A 58 -0.42 0.12 10.60
C GLN A 58 -0.75 1.61 10.59
N SER A 59 -1.52 2.09 9.62
CA SER A 59 -1.97 3.49 9.54
C SER A 59 -2.87 3.86 10.73
N LEU A 60 -3.79 2.97 11.11
CA LEU A 60 -4.63 3.15 12.29
C LEU A 60 -3.80 3.14 13.58
N LYS A 61 -2.81 2.26 13.72
CA LYS A 61 -1.90 2.22 14.88
C LYS A 61 -1.08 3.51 15.03
N MET A 62 -0.74 4.15 13.92
CA MET A 62 -0.07 5.45 13.90
C MET A 62 -1.00 6.63 14.23
N GLY A 63 -2.31 6.41 14.34
CA GLY A 63 -3.28 7.47 14.58
C GLY A 63 -3.54 8.36 13.38
N LEU A 64 -3.32 7.87 12.15
CA LEU A 64 -3.62 8.63 10.94
C LEU A 64 -5.13 8.84 10.80
N GLN A 65 -5.53 10.07 10.48
CA GLN A 65 -6.91 10.39 10.17
C GLN A 65 -7.23 9.97 8.74
N VAL A 66 -8.19 9.04 8.58
CA VAL A 66 -8.65 8.53 7.29
C VAL A 66 -10.01 9.15 6.96
N TYR A 67 -10.11 9.74 5.76
CA TYR A 67 -11.35 10.30 5.22
C TYR A 67 -11.95 9.32 4.20
N GLU A 68 -12.78 8.38 4.68
CA GLU A 68 -13.43 7.37 3.83
C GLU A 68 -14.55 8.00 3.00
N GLU A 69 -14.64 7.60 1.72
CA GLU A 69 -15.68 8.06 0.77
C GLU A 69 -15.65 9.57 0.44
N TRP A 70 -14.49 10.20 0.57
CA TRP A 70 -14.28 11.58 0.12
C TRP A 70 -13.63 11.63 -1.26
N PHE A 71 -14.20 12.43 -2.17
CA PHE A 71 -13.62 12.65 -3.50
C PHE A 71 -12.89 13.98 -3.60
N VAL A 72 -11.72 13.94 -4.24
CA VAL A 72 -10.91 15.13 -4.55
C VAL A 72 -11.41 15.80 -5.82
N THR A 73 -11.93 17.02 -5.72
CA THR A 73 -12.43 17.74 -6.91
C THR A 73 -11.46 18.77 -7.50
N SER A 74 -10.57 19.33 -6.69
CA SER A 74 -9.60 20.35 -7.15
C SER A 74 -8.40 20.49 -6.22
N LEU A 75 -7.30 21.02 -6.76
CA LEU A 75 -6.10 21.38 -6.00
C LEU A 75 -6.05 22.89 -5.82
N ILE A 76 -5.89 23.37 -4.58
CA ILE A 76 -5.74 24.80 -4.31
C ILE A 76 -4.27 25.19 -4.49
N LYS A 77 -4.04 26.20 -5.34
CA LYS A 77 -2.72 26.77 -5.63
C LYS A 77 -2.69 28.23 -5.16
N HIS A 78 -1.58 28.65 -4.57
CA HIS A 78 -1.30 30.05 -4.24
C HIS A 78 0.09 30.40 -4.78
N ASP A 79 0.19 31.48 -5.56
CA ASP A 79 1.44 31.91 -6.23
C ASP A 79 2.16 30.79 -7.00
N GLY A 80 1.38 29.96 -7.70
CA GLY A 80 1.90 28.84 -8.49
C GLY A 80 2.40 27.64 -7.68
N ARG A 81 2.31 27.68 -6.34
CA ARG A 81 2.70 26.58 -5.44
C ARG A 81 1.48 25.91 -4.81
N LEU A 82 1.60 24.61 -4.56
CA LEU A 82 0.63 23.87 -3.76
C LEU A 82 0.79 24.30 -2.30
N LYS A 83 -0.32 24.66 -1.63
CA LYS A 83 -0.29 25.03 -0.21
C LYS A 83 -0.67 23.81 0.64
N GLU A 84 0.08 23.60 1.72
CA GLU A 84 0.22 22.32 2.42
C GLU A 84 -1.03 21.80 3.15
N SER A 85 -2.05 22.63 3.37
CA SER A 85 -3.22 22.27 4.20
C SER A 85 -4.58 22.45 3.52
N TRP A 86 -4.60 22.85 2.24
CA TRP A 86 -5.84 23.12 1.48
C TRP A 86 -5.89 22.33 0.17
N LEU A 87 -5.07 21.28 0.08
CA LEU A 87 -5.18 20.35 -1.00
C LEU A 87 -6.51 19.64 -0.82
N LEU A 88 -7.31 19.61 -1.90
CA LEU A 88 -8.53 18.84 -2.05
C LEU A 88 -9.78 19.53 -1.43
N ILE A 89 -10.60 20.17 -2.26
CA ILE A 89 -12.03 20.31 -1.93
C ILE A 89 -12.59 18.89 -1.91
N LEU A 90 -12.76 18.36 -0.70
CA LEU A 90 -13.34 17.05 -0.47
C LEU A 90 -14.87 17.20 -0.46
N LYS A 91 -15.56 16.41 -1.28
CA LYS A 91 -17.04 16.28 -1.23
C LYS A 91 -17.37 14.89 -0.72
N GLN A 92 -18.17 14.79 0.34
CA GLN A 92 -18.80 13.55 0.77
C GLN A 92 -20.00 13.31 -0.13
N GLU A 93 -20.02 12.19 -0.87
CA GLU A 93 -21.21 11.76 -1.59
C GLU A 93 -22.07 10.91 -0.66
N ASN A 94 -23.15 11.48 -0.14
CA ASN A 94 -24.18 10.70 0.56
C ASN A 94 -24.98 9.89 -0.47
N TRP A 95 -24.50 8.69 -0.79
CA TRP A 95 -25.31 7.66 -1.45
C TRP A 95 -26.19 6.98 -0.39
N ASN A 96 -27.29 7.64 0.00
CA ASN A 96 -28.38 6.93 0.66
C ASN A 96 -29.00 5.98 -0.38
N LEU A 97 -28.81 4.67 -0.19
CA LEU A 97 -29.60 3.63 -0.88
C LEU A 97 -31.07 3.70 -0.45
#